data_AF-A0A924BKI7-F1
#
_entry.id   AF-A0A924BKI7-F1
#
_cell.length_a   1.000
_cell.length_b   1.000
_cell.length_c   1.000
_cell.angle_alpha   90.00
_cell.angle_beta   90.00
_cell.angle_gamma   90.00
#
_symmetry.space_group_name_H-M   'P 1'
#
loop_
_entity.id
_entity.type
_entity.pdbx_description
1 polymer ?
#
loop_
_entity_poly.entity_id
_entity_poly.type
_entity_poly.pdbx_seq_one_letter_code
_entity_poly.pdbx_strand_id
1 'polypeptide(L)'
;MSEMPDATFVRLQMLQPLEPPVSQRGAVKWVRENLFSGWFSTVLTLLSLLVLYGLVALALPWLLHGVWNASSQVECRAIVAQNYGPDADGACWAMIHNRWYQFIFGFFPPSAWWRPVVDFALLFVALAPILYSDDRRTAGILVGTVSVLTVLIMLALGFSFVLVFGTAVVMAALTFVAYTMTHRLLWLVAIYPFLSVWLLWGGSIWGPALAMAGFGVL
;
A
#
# COMPACT_ATOMS: atom_id res chain seq x y z
N MET A 1 -14.30 60.31 -49.31
CA MET A 1 -15.37 59.84 -48.41
C MET A 1 -15.84 58.49 -48.94
N SER A 2 -15.17 57.42 -48.54
CA SER A 2 -15.49 56.05 -48.98
C SER A 2 -16.61 55.51 -48.10
N GLU A 3 -17.74 55.15 -48.71
CA GLU A 3 -18.85 54.47 -48.07
C GLU A 3 -18.36 53.18 -47.38
N MET A 4 -18.58 53.10 -46.07
CA MET A 4 -18.42 51.84 -45.34
C MET A 4 -19.68 51.01 -45.58
N PRO A 5 -19.58 49.77 -46.05
CA PRO A 5 -20.74 48.89 -46.13
C PRO A 5 -21.34 48.74 -44.74
N ASP A 6 -22.66 48.95 -44.63
CA ASP A 6 -23.43 48.79 -43.39
C ASP A 6 -23.57 47.29 -43.05
N ALA A 7 -22.44 46.67 -42.74
CA ALA A 7 -22.40 45.31 -42.24
C ALA A 7 -22.75 45.38 -40.75
N THR A 8 -24.05 45.37 -40.48
CA THR A 8 -24.69 45.48 -39.15
C THR A 8 -24.21 44.41 -38.14
N PHE A 9 -23.36 43.47 -38.57
CA PHE A 9 -22.85 42.34 -37.81
C PHE A 9 -21.31 42.19 -37.82
N VAL A 10 -20.56 43.24 -38.15
CA VAL A 10 -19.08 43.19 -38.10
C VAL A 10 -18.55 43.98 -36.90
N ARG A 11 -17.83 43.26 -36.03
CA ARG A 11 -17.26 43.82 -34.79
C ARG A 11 -15.98 44.62 -35.08
N LEU A 12 -15.94 45.86 -34.60
CA LEU A 12 -14.83 46.81 -34.79
C LEU A 12 -13.76 46.78 -33.67
N GLN A 13 -14.01 46.12 -32.55
CA GLN A 13 -13.11 46.10 -31.38
C GLN A 13 -13.06 44.69 -30.76
N MET A 14 -11.89 44.22 -30.33
CA MET A 14 -11.78 42.92 -29.64
C MET A 14 -12.42 42.97 -28.24
N LEU A 15 -13.15 41.91 -27.86
CA LEU A 15 -13.64 41.75 -26.50
C LEU A 15 -12.50 41.40 -25.55
N GLN A 16 -12.66 41.81 -24.30
CA GLN A 16 -11.84 41.29 -23.20
C GLN A 16 -12.05 39.77 -23.06
N PRO A 17 -10.99 38.99 -22.79
CA PRO A 17 -11.13 37.56 -22.51
C PRO A 17 -11.99 37.34 -21.27
N LEU A 18 -13.16 36.72 -21.45
CA LEU A 18 -13.96 36.21 -20.34
C LEU A 18 -13.47 34.80 -19.99
N GLU A 19 -13.62 34.42 -18.73
CA GLU A 19 -13.39 33.04 -18.31
C GLU A 19 -14.30 32.08 -19.11
N PRO A 20 -13.81 30.89 -19.47
CA PRO A 20 -14.63 29.91 -20.17
C PRO A 20 -15.87 29.56 -19.34
N PRO A 21 -17.02 29.28 -19.99
CA PRO A 21 -18.22 28.81 -19.30
C PRO A 21 -17.89 27.62 -18.40
N VAL A 22 -18.57 27.49 -17.25
CA VAL A 22 -18.33 26.41 -16.27
C VAL A 22 -18.47 25.00 -16.87
N SER A 23 -19.23 24.84 -17.95
CA SER A 23 -19.36 23.58 -18.70
C SER A 23 -18.13 23.24 -19.57
N GLN A 24 -17.26 24.21 -19.81
CA GLN A 24 -16.08 24.13 -20.69
C GLN A 24 -14.76 24.20 -19.91
N ARG A 25 -14.79 24.17 -18.57
CA ARG A 25 -13.60 24.16 -17.72
C ARG A 25 -13.80 23.33 -16.46
N GLY A 26 -12.69 22.93 -15.85
CA GLY A 26 -12.66 22.28 -14.53
C GLY A 26 -13.29 20.89 -14.49
N ALA A 27 -13.71 20.47 -13.29
CA ALA A 27 -14.20 19.12 -13.00
C ALA A 27 -15.45 18.74 -13.81
N VAL A 28 -16.34 19.70 -14.08
CA VAL A 28 -17.60 19.43 -14.81
C VAL A 28 -17.32 18.98 -16.24
N LYS A 29 -16.43 19.68 -16.95
CA LYS A 29 -15.98 19.27 -18.28
C LYS A 29 -15.31 17.89 -18.24
N TRP A 30 -14.43 17.67 -17.27
CA TRP A 30 -13.74 16.39 -17.10
C TRP A 30 -14.71 15.23 -16.89
N VAL A 31 -15.72 15.37 -16.03
CA VAL A 31 -16.73 14.32 -15.79
C VAL A 31 -17.51 14.02 -17.06
N ARG A 32 -17.94 15.05 -17.80
CA ARG A 32 -18.67 14.86 -19.05
C ARG A 32 -17.82 14.17 -20.12
N GLU A 33 -16.55 14.53 -20.26
CA GLU A 33 -15.64 13.99 -21.27
C GLU A 33 -15.09 12.60 -20.93
N ASN A 34 -15.02 12.23 -19.64
CA ASN A 34 -14.44 10.95 -19.22
C ASN A 34 -15.49 9.91 -18.80
N LEU A 35 -16.54 10.30 -18.07
CA LEU A 35 -17.56 9.37 -17.57
C LEU A 35 -18.76 9.26 -18.53
N PHE A 36 -19.14 10.37 -19.17
CA PHE A 36 -20.38 10.46 -19.98
C PHE A 36 -20.13 10.85 -21.44
N SER A 37 -18.98 10.45 -21.99
CA SER A 37 -18.56 10.81 -23.37
C SER A 37 -19.46 10.23 -24.46
N GLY A 38 -20.18 9.15 -24.17
CA GLY A 38 -21.11 8.49 -25.07
C GLY A 38 -22.01 7.50 -24.33
N TRP A 39 -22.94 6.87 -25.05
CA TRP A 39 -23.95 5.99 -24.43
C TRP A 39 -23.32 4.79 -23.71
N PHE A 40 -22.25 4.19 -24.27
CA PHE A 40 -21.54 3.07 -23.65
C PHE A 40 -20.87 3.48 -22.33
N SER A 41 -20.13 4.59 -22.33
CA SER A 41 -19.48 5.14 -21.12
C SER A 41 -20.51 5.49 -20.04
N THR A 42 -21.64 6.06 -20.44
CA THR A 42 -22.75 6.37 -19.54
C THR A 42 -23.33 5.10 -18.90
N VAL A 43 -23.59 4.06 -19.69
CA VAL A 43 -24.10 2.78 -19.16
C VAL A 43 -23.09 2.15 -18.20
N LEU A 44 -21.81 2.09 -18.56
CA LEU A 44 -20.76 1.54 -17.70
C LEU A 44 -20.61 2.35 -16.41
N THR A 45 -20.71 3.67 -16.49
CA THR A 45 -20.67 4.57 -15.33
C THR A 45 -21.86 4.30 -14.39
N LEU A 46 -23.08 4.22 -14.93
CA LEU A 46 -24.27 3.93 -14.12
C LEU A 46 -24.22 2.54 -13.49
N LEU A 47 -23.76 1.53 -14.23
CA LEU A 47 -23.56 0.18 -13.69
C LEU A 47 -22.49 0.17 -12.59
N SER A 48 -21.39 0.88 -12.79
CA SER A 48 -20.33 1.01 -11.78
C SER A 48 -20.85 1.69 -10.51
N LEU A 49 -21.63 2.77 -10.65
CA LEU A 49 -22.28 3.44 -9.52
C LEU A 49 -23.27 2.52 -8.80
N LEU A 50 -24.04 1.71 -9.54
CA LEU A 50 -24.95 0.73 -8.96
C LEU A 50 -24.20 -0.34 -8.16
N VAL A 51 -23.10 -0.87 -8.71
CA VAL A 51 -22.25 -1.85 -8.03
C VAL A 51 -21.61 -1.24 -6.78
N LEU A 52 -21.07 -0.02 -6.89
CA LEU A 52 -20.51 0.71 -5.75
C LEU A 52 -21.57 0.94 -4.66
N TYR A 53 -22.77 1.37 -5.05
CA TYR A 53 -23.88 1.52 -4.12
C TYR A 53 -24.22 0.20 -3.43
N GLY A 54 -24.31 -0.91 -4.18
CA GLY A 54 -24.54 -2.24 -3.61
C GLY A 54 -23.45 -2.65 -2.62
N LEU A 55 -22.18 -2.52 -2.99
CA LEU A 55 -21.05 -2.82 -2.11
C LEU A 55 -21.10 -2.01 -0.82
N VAL A 56 -21.38 -0.70 -0.91
CA VAL A 56 -21.51 0.18 0.25
C VAL A 56 -22.72 -0.22 1.10
N ALA A 57 -23.88 -0.49 0.49
CA ALA A 57 -25.09 -0.87 1.20
C ALA A 57 -24.93 -2.17 1.99
N LEU A 58 -24.14 -3.13 1.48
CA LEU A 58 -23.84 -4.38 2.18
C LEU A 58 -22.74 -4.21 3.24
N ALA A 59 -21.64 -3.53 2.92
CA ALA A 59 -20.48 -3.46 3.79
C ALA A 59 -20.63 -2.45 4.93
N LEU A 60 -21.33 -1.33 4.68
CA LEU A 60 -21.38 -0.21 5.62
C LEU A 60 -22.11 -0.55 6.92
N PRO A 61 -23.29 -1.20 6.94
CA PRO A 61 -23.92 -1.60 8.19
C PRO A 61 -23.04 -2.54 9.02
N TRP A 62 -22.44 -3.54 8.37
CA TRP A 62 -21.51 -4.48 9.03
C TRP A 62 -20.31 -3.75 9.67
N LEU A 63 -19.74 -2.76 8.99
CA LEU A 63 -18.65 -1.93 9.52
C LEU A 63 -19.12 -1.06 10.70
N LEU A 64 -20.29 -0.42 10.58
CA LEU A 64 -20.83 0.51 11.58
C LEU A 64 -21.32 -0.20 12.84
N HIS A 65 -21.80 -1.44 12.73
CA HIS A 65 -22.17 -2.28 13.87
C HIS A 65 -20.95 -2.91 14.57
N GLY A 66 -19.73 -2.44 14.27
CA GLY A 66 -18.49 -3.04 14.74
C GLY A 66 -18.28 -3.00 16.25
N VAL A 67 -17.92 -4.13 16.85
CA VAL A 67 -17.64 -4.28 18.29
C VAL A 67 -16.13 -4.30 18.56
N TRP A 68 -15.67 -3.36 19.39
CA TRP A 68 -14.24 -3.18 19.72
C TRP A 68 -13.82 -3.84 21.03
N ASN A 69 -14.75 -4.10 21.95
CA ASN A 69 -14.47 -4.69 23.25
C ASN A 69 -15.33 -5.94 23.46
N ALA A 70 -14.71 -7.11 23.36
CA ALA A 70 -15.30 -8.42 23.62
C ALA A 70 -14.19 -9.46 23.83
N SER A 71 -14.49 -10.50 24.61
CA SER A 71 -13.58 -11.62 24.90
C SER A 71 -13.74 -12.79 23.93
N SER A 72 -14.86 -12.88 23.21
CA SER A 72 -15.14 -13.97 22.26
C SER A 72 -16.00 -13.52 21.07
N GLN A 73 -15.97 -14.29 19.99
CA GLN A 73 -16.82 -14.05 18.82
C GLN A 73 -18.31 -14.22 19.14
N VAL A 74 -18.65 -15.08 20.11
CA VAL A 74 -20.03 -15.28 20.57
C VAL A 74 -20.53 -14.02 21.26
N GLU A 75 -19.71 -13.43 22.12
CA GLU A 75 -20.01 -12.16 22.80
C GLU A 75 -20.16 -11.00 21.82
N CYS A 76 -19.27 -10.89 20.82
CA CYS A 76 -19.42 -9.91 19.73
C CYS A 76 -20.81 -10.00 19.08
N ARG A 77 -21.26 -11.21 18.69
CA ARG A 77 -22.58 -11.39 18.07
C ARG A 77 -23.73 -11.05 19.01
N ALA A 78 -23.61 -11.39 20.30
CA ALA A 78 -24.62 -11.03 21.30
C ALA A 78 -24.75 -9.51 21.46
N ILE A 79 -23.63 -8.78 21.48
CA ILE A 79 -23.61 -7.32 21.55
C ILE A 79 -24.24 -6.69 20.30
N VAL A 80 -23.92 -7.20 19.11
CA VAL A 80 -24.53 -6.72 17.86
C VAL A 80 -26.04 -6.96 17.89
N ALA A 81 -26.48 -8.15 18.27
CA ALA A 81 -27.89 -8.51 18.34
C ALA A 81 -28.65 -7.62 19.34
N GLN A 82 -28.02 -7.29 20.48
CA GLN A 82 -28.58 -6.39 21.49
C GLN A 82 -28.73 -4.96 21.00
N ASN A 83 -27.75 -4.45 20.23
CA ASN A 83 -27.71 -3.04 19.82
C ASN A 83 -28.48 -2.76 18.53
N TYR A 84 -28.54 -3.71 17.60
CA TYR A 84 -29.03 -3.50 16.23
C TYR A 84 -30.16 -4.48 15.82
N GLY A 85 -30.52 -5.43 16.69
CA GLY A 85 -31.59 -6.40 16.46
C GLY A 85 -31.08 -7.82 16.18
N PRO A 86 -31.93 -8.85 16.34
CA PRO A 86 -31.51 -10.26 16.32
C PRO A 86 -30.92 -10.72 14.98
N ASP A 87 -31.32 -10.10 13.87
CA ASP A 87 -30.87 -10.43 12.52
C ASP A 87 -29.74 -9.51 12.02
N ALA A 88 -29.21 -8.64 12.87
CA ALA A 88 -28.13 -7.72 12.51
C ALA A 88 -26.76 -8.40 12.58
N ASP A 89 -25.96 -8.20 11.54
CA ASP A 89 -24.54 -8.57 11.51
C ASP A 89 -23.64 -7.37 11.79
N GLY A 90 -22.43 -7.64 12.29
CA GLY A 90 -21.43 -6.62 12.59
C GLY A 90 -20.01 -7.14 12.66
N ALA A 91 -19.04 -6.26 12.43
CA ALA A 91 -17.62 -6.59 12.52
C ALA A 91 -17.20 -6.85 13.98
N CYS A 92 -16.38 -7.87 14.23
CA CYS A 92 -15.81 -8.14 15.55
C CYS A 92 -14.34 -7.67 15.60
N TRP A 93 -14.13 -6.36 15.71
CA TRP A 93 -12.81 -5.74 15.81
C TRP A 93 -12.05 -6.16 17.08
N ALA A 94 -12.77 -6.51 18.14
CA ALA A 94 -12.20 -7.06 19.38
C ALA A 94 -11.31 -8.28 19.13
N MET A 95 -11.70 -9.17 18.20
CA MET A 95 -10.90 -10.36 17.88
C MET A 95 -9.60 -9.99 17.13
N ILE A 96 -9.65 -8.97 16.28
CA ILE A 96 -8.48 -8.44 15.59
C ILE A 96 -7.50 -7.83 16.60
N HIS A 97 -8.01 -7.08 17.57
CA HIS A 97 -7.20 -6.54 18.65
C HIS A 97 -6.58 -7.64 19.52
N ASN A 98 -7.39 -8.58 20.02
CA ASN A 98 -6.94 -9.66 20.90
C ASN A 98 -5.95 -10.62 20.23
N ARG A 99 -5.99 -10.71 18.89
CA ARG A 99 -5.11 -11.59 18.10
C ARG A 99 -4.17 -10.83 17.19
N TRP A 100 -3.89 -9.57 17.49
CA TRP A 100 -3.03 -8.70 16.68
C TRP A 100 -1.71 -9.38 16.29
N TYR A 101 -1.02 -9.98 17.26
CA TYR A 101 0.24 -10.69 17.01
C TYR A 101 0.09 -11.90 16.07
N GLN A 102 -1.03 -12.61 16.10
CA GLN A 102 -1.29 -13.74 15.21
C GLN A 102 -1.57 -13.27 13.78
N PHE A 103 -2.17 -12.09 13.58
CA PHE A 103 -2.37 -11.52 12.23
C PHE A 103 -1.06 -11.00 11.63
N ILE A 104 -0.17 -10.42 12.45
CA ILE A 104 1.11 -9.89 11.97
C ILE A 104 2.17 -10.97 11.79
N PHE A 105 2.29 -11.89 12.76
CA PHE A 105 3.36 -12.90 12.78
C PHE A 105 2.88 -14.31 12.46
N GLY A 106 1.58 -14.51 12.17
CA GLY A 106 1.04 -15.83 11.89
C GLY A 106 1.22 -16.79 13.07
N PHE A 107 1.69 -18.01 12.78
CA PHE A 107 1.94 -19.05 13.77
C PHE A 107 3.37 -19.05 14.33
N PHE A 108 4.14 -17.98 14.12
CA PHE A 108 5.49 -17.91 14.67
C PHE A 108 5.48 -17.81 16.20
N PRO A 109 6.33 -18.59 16.90
CA PRO A 109 6.53 -18.38 18.32
C PRO A 109 7.21 -17.02 18.57
N PRO A 110 7.01 -16.38 19.74
CA PRO A 110 7.56 -15.05 20.03
C PRO A 110 9.07 -14.92 19.81
N SER A 111 9.83 -15.97 20.15
CA SER A 111 11.28 -16.03 19.93
C SER A 111 11.71 -15.91 18.45
N ALA A 112 10.80 -16.15 17.50
CA ALA A 112 11.06 -16.16 16.08
C ALA A 112 10.39 -15.01 15.32
N TRP A 113 9.70 -14.07 15.99
CA TRP A 113 9.08 -12.91 15.31
C TRP A 113 10.10 -12.01 14.61
N TRP A 114 11.38 -12.10 14.96
CA TRP A 114 12.43 -11.36 14.25
C TRP A 114 12.55 -11.75 12.78
N ARG A 115 12.15 -12.97 12.40
CA ARG A 115 12.33 -13.46 11.03
C ARG A 115 11.36 -12.78 10.06
N PRO A 116 10.03 -12.74 10.32
CA PRO A 116 9.12 -11.92 9.51
C PRO A 116 9.46 -10.43 9.53
N VAL A 117 9.93 -9.88 10.65
CA VAL A 117 10.34 -8.45 10.74
C VAL A 117 11.51 -8.17 9.79
N VAL A 118 12.56 -8.98 9.85
CA VAL A 118 13.74 -8.82 8.98
C VAL A 118 13.41 -9.11 7.52
N ASP A 119 12.60 -10.14 7.24
CA ASP A 119 12.16 -10.47 5.89
C ASP A 119 11.38 -9.31 5.24
N PHE A 120 10.41 -8.76 5.96
CA PHE A 120 9.64 -7.62 5.49
C PHE A 120 10.51 -6.38 5.29
N ALA A 121 11.49 -6.13 6.17
CA ALA A 121 12.45 -5.05 5.98
C ALA A 121 13.31 -5.26 4.72
N LEU A 122 13.84 -6.47 4.53
CA LEU A 122 14.69 -6.81 3.38
C LEU A 122 13.93 -6.73 2.06
N LEU A 123 12.61 -6.96 2.04
CA LEU A 123 11.77 -6.73 0.86
C LEU A 123 11.92 -5.28 0.35
N PHE A 124 11.79 -4.29 1.23
CA PHE A 124 11.92 -2.89 0.84
C PHE A 124 13.36 -2.54 0.44
N VAL A 125 14.36 -3.12 1.11
CA VAL A 125 15.76 -2.92 0.73
C VAL A 125 16.05 -3.49 -0.66
N ALA A 126 15.49 -4.66 -0.97
CA ALA A 126 15.58 -5.27 -2.30
C ALA A 126 14.82 -4.46 -3.35
N LEU A 127 13.65 -3.92 -3.04
CA LEU A 127 12.87 -3.11 -3.99
C LEU A 127 13.49 -1.73 -4.28
N ALA A 128 14.30 -1.19 -3.36
CA ALA A 128 14.90 0.15 -3.49
C ALA A 128 15.63 0.40 -4.82
N PRO A 129 16.58 -0.44 -5.29
CA PRO A 129 17.26 -0.23 -6.58
C PRO A 129 16.34 -0.38 -7.81
N ILE A 130 15.20 -1.07 -7.69
CA ILE A 130 14.24 -1.23 -8.79
C ILE A 130 13.35 0.02 -8.88
N LEU A 131 12.86 0.51 -7.75
CA LEU A 131 11.96 1.66 -7.70
C LEU A 131 12.70 2.98 -7.93
N TYR A 132 13.98 3.05 -7.54
CA TYR A 132 14.81 4.26 -7.59
C TYR A 132 16.16 3.98 -8.25
N SER A 133 16.14 3.49 -9.50
CA SER A 133 17.37 3.17 -10.25
C SER A 133 18.26 4.39 -10.48
N ASP A 134 17.65 5.56 -10.70
CA ASP A 134 18.37 6.78 -11.09
C ASP A 134 18.59 7.76 -9.91
N ASP A 135 17.81 7.62 -8.83
CA ASP A 135 17.88 8.49 -7.64
C ASP A 135 18.36 7.73 -6.40
N ARG A 136 19.68 7.65 -6.28
CA ARG A 136 20.37 6.99 -5.16
C ARG A 136 20.08 7.63 -3.81
N ARG A 137 19.75 8.93 -3.79
CA ARG A 137 19.45 9.65 -2.55
C ARG A 137 18.10 9.18 -2.00
N THR A 138 17.08 9.11 -2.86
CA THR A 138 15.76 8.60 -2.46
C THR A 138 15.83 7.12 -2.09
N ALA A 139 16.58 6.30 -2.83
CA ALA A 139 16.86 4.90 -2.47
C ALA A 139 17.52 4.80 -1.07
N GLY A 140 18.55 5.60 -0.81
CA GLY A 140 19.25 5.63 0.48
C GLY A 140 18.37 6.10 1.63
N ILE A 141 17.49 7.08 1.41
CA ILE A 141 16.52 7.54 2.42
C ILE A 141 15.53 6.42 2.75
N LEU A 142 14.94 5.77 1.74
CA LEU A 142 14.03 4.63 1.96
C LEU A 142 14.71 3.53 2.79
N VAL A 143 15.89 3.07 2.33
CA VAL A 143 16.63 1.99 3.01
C VAL A 143 17.05 2.41 4.42
N GLY A 144 17.47 3.65 4.61
CA GLY A 144 17.82 4.19 5.92
C GLY A 144 16.63 4.23 6.88
N THR A 145 15.47 4.72 6.41
CA THR A 145 14.24 4.75 7.21
C THR A 145 13.80 3.33 7.58
N VAL A 146 13.79 2.39 6.62
CA VAL A 146 13.47 0.98 6.87
C VAL A 146 14.44 0.37 7.88
N SER A 147 15.74 0.65 7.76
CA SER A 147 16.77 0.16 8.68
C SER A 147 16.53 0.62 10.11
N VAL A 148 16.25 1.91 10.31
CA VAL A 148 15.95 2.48 11.62
C VAL A 148 14.66 1.88 12.18
N LEU A 149 13.58 1.83 11.40
CA LEU A 149 12.32 1.26 11.84
C LEU A 149 12.45 -0.22 12.25
N THR A 150 13.23 -1.00 11.51
CA THR A 150 13.47 -2.42 11.82
C THR A 150 14.13 -2.57 13.19
N VAL A 151 15.17 -1.78 13.47
CA VAL A 151 15.86 -1.81 14.77
C VAL A 151 14.93 -1.34 15.90
N LEU A 152 14.15 -0.28 15.68
CA LEU A 152 13.17 0.20 16.65
C LEU A 152 12.08 -0.82 16.96
N ILE A 153 11.57 -1.52 15.94
CA ILE A 153 10.59 -2.60 16.10
C ILE A 153 11.21 -3.75 16.88
N MET A 154 12.45 -4.14 16.59
CA MET A 154 13.12 -5.22 17.35
C MET A 154 13.35 -4.87 18.82
N LEU A 155 13.69 -3.60 19.10
CA LEU A 155 13.80 -3.09 20.47
C LEU A 155 12.44 -3.10 21.17
N ALA A 156 11.37 -2.65 20.50
CA ALA A 156 10.02 -2.65 21.05
C ALA A 156 9.48 -4.06 21.34
N LEU A 157 9.87 -5.05 20.54
CA LEU A 157 9.53 -6.46 20.75
C LEU A 157 10.42 -7.16 21.81
N GLY A 158 11.39 -6.46 22.39
CA GLY A 158 12.20 -6.99 23.50
C GLY A 158 13.20 -8.07 23.11
N PHE A 159 13.71 -8.05 21.88
CA PHE A 159 14.71 -9.03 21.43
C PHE A 159 16.07 -8.86 22.12
N SER A 160 16.83 -9.96 22.20
CA SER A 160 18.16 -9.97 22.81
C SER A 160 19.12 -8.97 22.15
N PHE A 161 20.00 -8.36 22.95
CA PHE A 161 20.98 -7.38 22.48
C PHE A 161 21.80 -7.87 21.28
N VAL A 162 22.25 -9.13 21.30
CA VAL A 162 23.08 -9.72 20.23
C VAL A 162 22.34 -9.70 18.88
N LEU A 163 21.07 -10.08 18.88
CA LEU A 163 20.25 -10.12 17.66
C LEU A 163 19.99 -8.70 17.12
N VAL A 164 19.65 -7.76 18.01
CA VAL A 164 19.39 -6.37 17.64
C VAL A 164 20.65 -5.73 17.08
N PHE A 165 21.80 -5.91 17.76
CA PHE A 165 23.08 -5.37 17.32
C PHE A 165 23.51 -5.96 15.97
N GLY A 166 23.41 -7.28 15.79
CA GLY A 166 23.73 -7.93 14.53
C GLY A 166 22.87 -7.42 13.37
N THR A 167 21.55 -7.27 13.61
CA THR A 167 20.63 -6.72 12.60
C THR A 167 20.94 -5.26 12.29
N ALA A 168 21.22 -4.44 13.31
CA ALA A 168 21.58 -3.03 13.13
C ALA A 168 22.85 -2.86 12.29
N VAL A 169 23.88 -3.69 12.51
CA VAL A 169 25.12 -3.68 11.72
C VAL A 169 24.85 -4.02 10.26
N VAL A 170 24.07 -5.08 10.00
CA VAL A 170 23.71 -5.48 8.63
C VAL A 170 22.90 -4.37 7.93
N MET A 171 21.88 -3.82 8.60
CA MET A 171 21.03 -2.77 8.03
C MET A 171 21.78 -1.45 7.82
N ALA A 172 22.72 -1.10 8.70
CA ALA A 172 23.61 0.04 8.51
C ALA A 172 24.54 -0.16 7.30
N ALA A 173 25.09 -1.37 7.12
CA ALA A 173 25.89 -1.69 5.94
C ALA A 173 25.07 -1.61 4.65
N LEU A 174 23.83 -2.14 4.64
CA LEU A 174 22.93 -2.03 3.50
C LEU A 174 22.56 -0.57 3.19
N THR A 175 22.32 0.24 4.21
CA THR A 175 22.10 1.68 4.06
C THR A 175 23.31 2.37 3.44
N PHE A 176 24.52 2.08 3.93
CA PHE A 176 25.75 2.61 3.36
C PHE A 176 25.92 2.22 1.89
N VAL A 177 25.66 0.95 1.54
CA VAL A 177 25.67 0.47 0.15
C VAL A 177 24.61 1.20 -0.67
N ALA A 178 23.41 1.45 -0.13
CA ALA A 178 22.36 2.18 -0.82
C ALA A 178 22.78 3.61 -1.19
N TYR A 179 23.46 4.33 -0.28
CA TYR A 179 23.96 5.68 -0.52
C TYR A 179 25.18 5.75 -1.44
N THR A 180 26.05 4.73 -1.43
CA THR A 180 27.31 4.75 -2.18
C THR A 180 27.22 4.04 -3.54
N MET A 181 26.58 2.88 -3.57
CA MET A 181 26.57 1.95 -4.71
C MET A 181 25.21 1.24 -4.85
N THR A 182 24.14 1.99 -5.10
CA THR A 182 22.77 1.46 -5.22
C THR A 182 22.63 0.29 -6.21
N HIS A 183 23.35 0.33 -7.34
CA HIS A 183 23.36 -0.77 -8.32
C HIS A 183 23.84 -2.11 -7.73
N ARG A 184 24.66 -2.11 -6.67
CA ARG A 184 25.09 -3.36 -6.01
C ARG A 184 23.98 -4.00 -5.19
N LEU A 185 22.93 -3.26 -4.83
CA LEU A 185 21.73 -3.84 -4.19
C LEU A 185 20.94 -4.73 -5.16
N LEU A 186 21.19 -4.68 -6.48
CA LEU A 186 20.58 -5.62 -7.43
C LEU A 186 20.96 -7.08 -7.13
N TRP A 187 22.13 -7.32 -6.52
CA TRP A 187 22.47 -8.65 -6.02
C TRP A 187 21.53 -9.09 -4.89
N LEU A 188 21.13 -8.16 -4.02
CA LEU A 188 20.16 -8.45 -2.97
C LEU A 188 18.79 -8.78 -3.58
N VAL A 189 18.37 -8.13 -4.66
CA VAL A 189 17.14 -8.49 -5.40
C VAL A 189 17.18 -9.94 -5.84
N ALA A 190 18.28 -10.38 -6.45
CA ALA A 190 18.42 -11.75 -6.93
C ALA A 190 18.45 -12.77 -5.78
N ILE A 191 19.07 -12.43 -4.66
CA ILE A 191 19.22 -13.31 -3.48
C ILE A 191 17.93 -13.34 -2.64
N TYR A 192 17.19 -12.24 -2.58
CA TYR A 192 16.08 -12.03 -1.63
C TYR A 192 14.99 -13.11 -1.70
N PRO A 193 14.49 -13.57 -2.86
CA PRO A 193 13.46 -14.62 -2.90
C PRO A 193 13.89 -15.91 -2.17
N PHE A 194 15.14 -16.32 -2.34
CA PHE A 194 15.69 -17.51 -1.67
C PHE A 194 15.90 -17.27 -0.17
N LEU A 195 16.41 -16.09 0.18
CA LEU A 195 16.60 -15.68 1.57
C LEU A 195 15.25 -15.58 2.31
N SER A 196 14.21 -15.09 1.64
CA SER A 196 12.86 -14.95 2.18
C SER A 196 12.24 -16.31 2.51
N VAL A 197 12.37 -17.30 1.61
CA VAL A 197 11.94 -18.68 1.92
C VAL A 197 12.63 -19.19 3.18
N TRP A 198 13.94 -18.98 3.33
CA TRP A 198 14.65 -19.37 4.53
C TRP A 198 14.19 -18.60 5.77
N LEU A 199 13.96 -17.29 5.67
CA LEU A 199 13.49 -16.47 6.79
C LEU A 199 12.07 -16.84 7.23
N LEU A 200 11.18 -17.20 6.31
CA LEU A 200 9.79 -17.52 6.64
C LEU A 200 9.58 -19.00 7.01
N TRP A 201 10.26 -19.93 6.34
CA TRP A 201 10.03 -21.38 6.54
C TRP A 201 11.10 -22.05 7.38
N GLY A 202 12.34 -21.54 7.36
CA GLY A 202 13.43 -22.00 8.21
C GLY A 202 14.08 -23.27 7.73
N GLY A 203 14.64 -24.01 8.68
CA GLY A 203 15.46 -25.18 8.38
C GLY A 203 16.86 -24.80 7.91
N SER A 204 17.43 -25.69 7.10
CA SER A 204 18.81 -25.54 6.63
C SER A 204 18.94 -24.49 5.53
N ILE A 205 19.98 -23.66 5.62
CA ILE A 205 20.33 -22.67 4.58
C ILE A 205 20.72 -23.34 3.25
N TRP A 206 21.08 -24.63 3.28
CA TRP A 206 21.53 -25.37 2.10
C TRP A 206 20.42 -25.57 1.06
N GLY A 207 19.16 -25.68 1.46
CA GLY A 207 18.05 -25.81 0.51
C GLY A 207 17.94 -24.59 -0.43
N PRO A 208 17.77 -23.37 0.11
CA PRO A 208 17.80 -22.13 -0.66
C PRO A 208 19.09 -21.92 -1.45
N ALA A 209 20.24 -22.26 -0.88
CA ALA A 209 21.54 -22.11 -1.55
C ALA A 209 21.66 -23.03 -2.78
N LEU A 210 21.24 -24.30 -2.66
CA LEU A 210 21.23 -25.24 -3.78
C LEU A 210 20.22 -24.83 -4.86
N ALA A 211 19.05 -24.34 -4.45
CA ALA A 211 18.07 -23.81 -5.39
C ALA A 211 18.65 -22.65 -6.20
N MET A 212 19.30 -21.68 -5.53
CA MET A 212 19.96 -20.54 -6.17
C MET A 212 21.09 -20.97 -7.11
N ALA A 213 21.90 -21.96 -6.70
CA ALA A 213 22.95 -22.52 -7.55
C ALA A 213 22.37 -23.15 -8.82
N GLY A 214 21.22 -23.79 -8.74
CA GLY A 214 20.50 -24.35 -9.90
C GLY A 214 20.14 -23.30 -10.96
N PHE A 215 19.78 -22.07 -10.55
CA PHE A 215 19.51 -20.97 -11.48
C PHE A 215 20.76 -20.40 -12.14
N GLY A 216 21.94 -20.56 -11.53
CA GLY A 216 23.21 -20.12 -12.12
C GLY A 216 23.83 -21.12 -13.11
N VAL A 217 23.29 -22.34 -13.18
CA VAL A 217 23.77 -23.42 -14.07
C VAL A 217 22.89 -23.53 -15.34
N LEU A 218 21.69 -22.94 -15.34
CA LEU A 218 20.80 -22.80 -16.51
C LEU A 218 21.13 -21.55 -17.33
#